data_AF-A0A6C0J902-F1
#
_entry.id   AF-A0A6C0J902-F1
#
_cell.length_a   1.000
_cell.length_b   1.000
_cell.length_c   1.000
_cell.angle_alpha   90.00
_cell.angle_beta   90.00
_cell.angle_gamma   90.00
#
_symmetry.space_group_name_H-M   'P 1'
#
loop_
_entity.id
_entity.type
_entity.pdbx_description
1 polymer ?
#
loop_
_entity_poly.entity_id
_entity_poly.type
_entity_poly.pdbx_seq_one_letter_code
_entity_poly.pdbx_strand_id
1 'polypeptide(L)'
;MNFIRLPKKELKLNYYKMSNSRCQLKDNLEKIKYSKKILESFFSIPRELFIEDINQEKVYKNVSIKSRNKIHNKPSFICEMIKQLDVKPYHNVLEMGTDTGFTVSIISQMVKKITIIEKNKPLILEAKKIIDILKGRQILRNNIVLIHGDSNRGYNINAPYDRIILALKDNSKVYNSKTYSKTYSKTYNSKTYNIKLPIDIGGQLKEGGIIIAYSISQKKEIIHKFIKTNGTLINISLGTKKGHYSTKKSTKKGTNINLKTIKKDYTGMVNGRNLNELLSHYQIGITKCNLFNSMKGTITPPTFNSFINIPRELFMPFQYIENTYIDRPHPMAYNQTISQPSLVCKMIDYLDLKPTDKVLEIGTGYGYNSAILSRICKTVVTMDIVIGLVEGAREVYNFLIKKGILRNNIIVLYGDGYKGYTLEQPYNKIIVTCGAEKEVPTELLKQLSPNGGICVIPIKNRAALGREDIYRYTKIGENIKEEKLIGVRFVPFKKSSIKTKIII
;
A
#
# COMPACT_ATOMS: atom_id res chain seq x y z
N MET A 1 -11.43 12.35 27.61
CA MET A 1 -10.14 12.20 26.90
C MET A 1 -9.82 13.52 26.19
N ASN A 2 -8.83 14.26 26.67
CA ASN A 2 -8.30 15.43 25.96
C ASN A 2 -7.62 14.96 24.67
N PHE A 3 -7.80 15.67 23.57
CA PHE A 3 -7.06 15.40 22.35
C PHE A 3 -5.56 15.57 22.64
N ILE A 4 -4.78 14.50 22.48
CA ILE A 4 -3.33 14.59 22.56
C ILE A 4 -2.87 15.34 21.31
N ARG A 5 -2.15 16.45 21.51
CA ARG A 5 -1.43 17.21 20.47
C ARG A 5 -0.70 16.25 19.53
N LEU A 6 -1.14 16.13 18.28
CA LEU A 6 -0.52 15.39 17.15
C LEU A 6 0.56 14.36 17.53
N PRO A 7 0.23 13.29 18.26
CA PRO A 7 1.23 12.35 18.71
C PRO A 7 1.82 11.64 17.50
N LYS A 8 3.15 11.53 17.48
CA LYS A 8 3.91 10.79 16.45
C LYS A 8 3.59 11.27 15.01
N LYS A 9 3.39 12.57 14.80
CA LYS A 9 3.06 13.14 13.48
C LYS A 9 4.03 12.76 12.35
N GLU A 10 5.33 12.67 12.63
CA GLU A 10 6.32 12.23 11.63
C GLU A 10 6.13 10.73 11.28
N LEU A 11 5.85 9.89 12.27
CA LEU A 11 5.57 8.47 12.05
C LEU A 11 4.30 8.30 11.20
N LYS A 12 3.22 9.00 11.55
CA LYS A 12 1.96 9.01 10.78
C LYS A 12 2.16 9.53 9.35
N LEU A 13 3.00 10.55 9.17
CA LEU A 13 3.35 11.04 7.83
C LEU A 13 4.16 10.00 7.04
N ASN A 14 5.02 9.24 7.71
CA ASN A 14 5.70 8.10 7.08
C ASN A 14 4.71 7.01 6.65
N TYR A 15 3.70 6.73 7.50
CA TYR A 15 2.62 5.77 7.21
C TYR A 15 1.90 6.16 5.91
N TYR A 16 1.58 7.44 5.79
CA TYR A 16 0.98 8.01 4.60
C TYR A 16 1.86 7.89 3.35
N LYS A 17 3.14 8.27 3.43
CA LYS A 17 4.06 8.24 2.29
C LYS A 17 4.29 6.82 1.77
N MET A 18 4.48 5.86 2.67
CA MET A 18 4.74 4.48 2.30
C MET A 18 3.49 3.80 1.72
N SER A 19 2.31 4.06 2.30
CA SER A 19 1.04 3.57 1.78
C SER A 19 0.69 4.16 0.41
N ASN A 20 0.96 5.45 0.16
CA ASN A 20 0.82 6.05 -1.17
C ASN A 20 1.75 5.39 -2.20
N SER A 21 3.02 5.20 -1.84
CA SER A 21 4.00 4.55 -2.72
C SER A 21 3.56 3.12 -3.06
N ARG A 22 2.94 2.41 -2.12
CA ARG A 22 2.38 1.07 -2.33
C ARG A 22 1.23 1.08 -3.33
N CYS A 23 0.27 2.00 -3.19
CA CYS A 23 -0.85 2.08 -4.14
C CYS A 23 -0.39 2.50 -5.54
N GLN A 24 0.56 3.44 -5.63
CA GLN A 24 1.17 3.82 -6.90
C GLN A 24 1.88 2.64 -7.57
N LEU A 25 2.62 1.82 -6.80
CA LEU A 25 3.24 0.61 -7.33
C LEU A 25 2.20 -0.37 -7.84
N LYS A 26 1.09 -0.57 -7.11
CA LYS A 26 0.00 -1.46 -7.50
C LYS A 26 -0.61 -1.02 -8.84
N ASP A 27 -1.02 0.24 -8.96
CA ASP A 27 -1.54 0.82 -10.20
C ASP A 27 -0.55 0.67 -11.37
N ASN A 28 0.74 0.89 -11.11
CA ASN A 28 1.77 0.75 -12.15
C ASN A 28 1.96 -0.70 -12.60
N LEU A 29 1.93 -1.67 -11.69
CA LEU A 29 2.09 -3.09 -12.02
C LEU A 29 0.84 -3.67 -12.70
N GLU A 30 -0.36 -3.21 -12.32
CA GLU A 30 -1.62 -3.60 -12.97
C GLU A 30 -1.64 -3.22 -14.46
N LYS A 31 -1.02 -2.09 -14.84
CA LYS A 31 -0.87 -1.67 -16.24
C LYS A 31 0.02 -2.62 -17.08
N ILE A 32 0.89 -3.42 -16.46
CA ILE A 32 1.83 -4.33 -17.14
C ILE A 32 1.17 -5.70 -17.46
N LYS A 33 -0.15 -5.84 -17.24
CA LYS A 33 -0.95 -7.05 -17.55
C LYS A 33 -0.38 -8.35 -16.95
N TYR A 34 0.17 -8.30 -15.73
CA TYR A 34 0.46 -9.51 -14.95
C TYR A 34 -0.84 -10.20 -14.52
N SER A 35 -0.80 -11.52 -14.27
CA SER A 35 -1.98 -12.22 -13.76
C SER A 35 -2.38 -11.69 -12.38
N LYS A 36 -3.68 -11.65 -12.10
CA LYS A 36 -4.23 -11.24 -10.79
C LYS A 36 -3.57 -11.98 -9.63
N LYS A 37 -3.36 -13.29 -9.77
CA LYS A 37 -2.72 -14.13 -8.74
C LYS A 37 -1.27 -13.73 -8.43
N ILE A 38 -0.49 -13.30 -9.44
CA ILE A 38 0.89 -12.80 -9.21
C ILE A 38 0.85 -11.50 -8.40
N LEU A 39 -0.02 -10.57 -8.78
CA LEU A 39 -0.13 -9.28 -8.09
C LEU A 39 -0.66 -9.44 -6.66
N GLU A 40 -1.71 -10.25 -6.47
CA GLU A 40 -2.24 -10.57 -5.14
C GLU A 40 -1.17 -11.21 -4.25
N SER A 41 -0.41 -12.18 -4.77
CA SER A 41 0.67 -12.84 -4.01
C SER A 41 1.84 -11.88 -3.73
N PHE A 42 2.14 -10.95 -4.63
CA PHE A 42 3.18 -9.94 -4.41
C PHE A 42 2.78 -8.98 -3.28
N PHE A 43 1.57 -8.43 -3.37
CA PHE A 43 1.09 -7.45 -2.40
C PHE A 43 0.67 -8.10 -1.07
N SER A 44 0.42 -9.41 -1.00
CA SER A 44 0.14 -10.10 0.27
C SER A 44 1.36 -10.25 1.17
N ILE A 45 2.57 -9.91 0.69
CA ILE A 45 3.80 -9.99 1.47
C ILE A 45 4.23 -8.58 1.89
N PRO A 46 4.47 -8.30 3.19
CA PRO A 46 4.94 -7.00 3.66
C PRO A 46 6.40 -6.79 3.25
N ARG A 47 6.63 -6.19 2.07
CA ARG A 47 7.96 -5.93 1.50
C ARG A 47 8.83 -5.12 2.46
N GLU A 48 8.22 -4.26 3.28
CA GLU A 48 8.90 -3.49 4.32
C GLU A 48 9.63 -4.36 5.35
N LEU A 49 9.25 -5.62 5.60
CA LEU A 49 10.00 -6.50 6.51
C LEU A 49 11.35 -6.92 5.93
N PHE A 50 11.47 -6.94 4.60
CA PHE A 50 12.64 -7.46 3.90
C PHE A 50 13.68 -6.39 3.58
N ILE A 51 13.30 -5.11 3.64
CA ILE A 51 14.17 -3.98 3.29
C ILE A 51 14.75 -3.36 4.56
N GLU A 52 15.98 -2.85 4.48
CA GLU A 52 16.65 -2.13 5.58
C GLU A 52 16.11 -0.70 5.71
N ASP A 53 16.15 -0.14 6.92
CA ASP A 53 15.63 1.21 7.23
C ASP A 53 16.20 2.31 6.31
N ILE A 54 17.50 2.25 6.00
CA ILE A 54 18.19 3.19 5.09
C ILE A 54 17.54 3.27 3.69
N ASN A 55 16.77 2.25 3.31
CA ASN A 55 16.08 2.17 2.03
C ASN A 55 14.55 2.22 2.16
N GLN A 56 14.00 2.68 3.30
CA GLN A 56 12.56 2.70 3.56
C GLN A 56 11.75 3.44 2.47
N GLU A 57 12.26 4.55 1.95
CA GLU A 57 11.59 5.34 0.90
C GLU A 57 11.53 4.62 -0.47
N LYS A 58 12.30 3.54 -0.64
CA LYS A 58 12.35 2.74 -1.87
C LYS A 58 11.53 1.46 -1.77
N VAL A 59 10.98 1.13 -0.59
CA VAL A 59 10.26 -0.13 -0.31
C VAL A 59 9.17 -0.43 -1.32
N TYR A 60 8.46 0.59 -1.82
CA TYR A 60 7.42 0.42 -2.85
C TYR A 60 7.74 1.12 -4.17
N LYS A 61 8.98 1.56 -4.39
CA LYS A 61 9.41 2.07 -5.70
C LYS A 61 9.72 0.90 -6.63
N ASN A 62 9.46 1.06 -7.93
CA ASN A 62 9.79 0.07 -8.95
C ASN A 62 11.29 0.09 -9.33
N VAL A 63 12.17 0.00 -8.33
CA VAL A 63 13.63 0.05 -8.48
C VAL A 63 14.29 -1.10 -7.73
N SER A 64 15.47 -1.50 -8.21
CA SER A 64 16.32 -2.44 -7.50
C SER A 64 17.02 -1.72 -6.34
N ILE A 65 17.11 -2.38 -5.19
CA ILE A 65 17.64 -1.79 -3.95
C ILE A 65 18.91 -2.54 -3.58
N LYS A 66 20.04 -1.81 -3.51
CA LYS A 66 21.30 -2.36 -3.03
C LYS A 66 21.36 -2.21 -1.51
N SER A 67 21.68 -3.30 -0.86
CA SER A 67 21.89 -3.45 0.58
C SER A 67 23.29 -4.01 0.81
N ARG A 68 23.82 -3.94 2.04
CA ARG A 68 25.27 -4.18 2.32
C ARG A 68 25.79 -5.49 1.70
N ASN A 69 25.00 -6.56 1.77
CA ASN A 69 25.37 -7.89 1.28
C ASN A 69 24.39 -8.48 0.25
N LYS A 70 23.49 -7.68 -0.32
CA LYS A 70 22.39 -8.18 -1.17
C LYS A 70 21.82 -7.17 -2.15
N ILE A 71 21.20 -7.68 -3.22
CA ILE A 71 20.40 -6.88 -4.14
C ILE A 71 18.94 -7.34 -4.08
N HIS A 72 18.04 -6.43 -3.73
CA HIS A 72 16.62 -6.64 -3.87
C HIS A 72 16.19 -6.25 -5.28
N ASN A 73 15.73 -7.24 -6.04
CA ASN A 73 15.18 -7.03 -7.38
C ASN A 73 14.00 -6.03 -7.35
N LYS A 74 13.85 -5.26 -8.42
CA LYS A 74 12.69 -4.37 -8.56
C LYS A 74 11.38 -5.18 -8.67
N PRO A 75 10.26 -4.65 -8.14
CA PRO A 75 8.94 -5.30 -8.17
C PRO A 75 8.51 -5.87 -9.53
N SER A 76 8.62 -5.08 -10.60
CA SER A 76 8.26 -5.52 -11.96
C SER A 76 9.10 -6.69 -12.44
N PHE A 77 10.39 -6.72 -12.11
CA PHE A 77 11.28 -7.82 -12.46
C PHE A 77 10.90 -9.11 -11.74
N ILE A 78 10.55 -9.01 -10.45
CA ILE A 78 10.05 -10.15 -9.67
C ILE A 78 8.76 -10.70 -10.31
N CYS A 79 7.82 -9.83 -10.67
CA CYS A 79 6.56 -10.24 -11.29
C CYS A 79 6.79 -10.91 -12.66
N GLU A 80 7.66 -10.36 -13.49
CA GLU A 80 8.01 -10.94 -14.79
C GLU A 80 8.72 -12.29 -14.64
N MET A 81 9.62 -12.43 -13.67
CA MET A 81 10.29 -13.69 -13.35
C MET A 81 9.28 -14.77 -12.96
N ILE A 82 8.32 -14.46 -12.08
CA ILE A 82 7.27 -15.41 -11.65
C ILE A 82 6.33 -15.76 -12.82
N LYS A 83 5.99 -14.77 -13.67
CA LYS A 83 5.20 -15.00 -14.89
C LYS A 83 5.90 -15.99 -15.81
N GLN A 84 7.20 -15.81 -16.08
CA GLN A 84 7.95 -16.70 -16.95
C GLN A 84 8.15 -18.10 -16.36
N LEU A 85 8.24 -18.20 -15.03
CA LEU A 85 8.33 -19.46 -14.31
C LEU A 85 7.05 -20.30 -14.46
N ASP A 86 5.89 -19.69 -14.72
CA ASP A 86 4.61 -20.38 -14.91
C ASP A 86 4.33 -21.44 -13.83
N VAL A 87 4.26 -20.99 -12.57
CA VAL A 87 4.02 -21.85 -11.41
C VAL A 87 2.56 -22.30 -11.31
N LYS A 88 2.34 -23.49 -10.78
CA LYS A 88 1.02 -24.09 -10.54
C LYS A 88 0.90 -24.54 -9.08
N PRO A 89 -0.33 -24.64 -8.52
CA PRO A 89 -0.55 -24.99 -7.11
C PRO A 89 0.06 -26.31 -6.66
N TYR A 90 0.27 -27.26 -7.57
CA TYR A 90 0.84 -28.58 -7.27
C TYR A 90 2.37 -28.65 -7.46
N HIS A 91 3.02 -27.58 -7.94
CA HIS A 91 4.46 -27.58 -8.19
C HIS A 91 5.30 -27.58 -6.91
N ASN A 92 6.43 -28.29 -6.97
CA ASN A 92 7.57 -28.13 -6.09
C ASN A 92 8.58 -27.19 -6.77
N VAL A 93 8.95 -26.10 -6.09
CA VAL A 93 9.87 -25.09 -6.60
C VAL A 93 11.17 -25.10 -5.82
N LEU A 94 12.29 -24.92 -6.52
CA LEU A 94 13.60 -24.67 -5.92
C LEU A 94 14.05 -23.24 -6.25
N GLU A 95 14.45 -22.47 -5.24
CA GLU A 95 15.15 -21.20 -5.43
C GLU A 95 16.58 -21.32 -4.91
N MET A 96 17.55 -20.99 -5.76
CA MET A 96 18.98 -21.06 -5.47
C MET A 96 19.58 -19.66 -5.47
N GLY A 97 20.21 -19.29 -4.34
CA GLY A 97 20.88 -18.00 -4.18
C GLY A 97 19.91 -16.86 -3.88
N THR A 98 19.01 -17.04 -2.92
CA THR A 98 18.10 -15.97 -2.50
C THR A 98 18.74 -15.14 -1.41
N ASP A 99 18.88 -13.85 -1.70
CA ASP A 99 19.48 -12.92 -0.76
C ASP A 99 18.54 -12.51 0.39
N THR A 100 17.23 -12.80 0.33
CA THR A 100 16.23 -12.15 1.21
C THR A 100 14.99 -12.97 1.59
N GLY A 101 14.62 -14.01 0.84
CA GLY A 101 13.39 -14.76 1.07
C GLY A 101 12.09 -14.06 0.63
N PHE A 102 12.15 -12.84 0.08
CA PHE A 102 10.96 -12.11 -0.37
C PHE A 102 10.28 -12.77 -1.58
N THR A 103 11.04 -13.07 -2.65
CA THR A 103 10.54 -13.81 -3.83
C THR A 103 9.92 -15.14 -3.43
N VAL A 104 10.58 -15.87 -2.52
CA VAL A 104 10.11 -17.16 -2.02
C VAL A 104 8.80 -17.02 -1.27
N SER A 105 8.68 -15.98 -0.45
CA SER A 105 7.44 -15.67 0.28
C SER A 105 6.27 -15.46 -0.69
N ILE A 106 6.51 -14.78 -1.82
CA ILE A 106 5.50 -14.59 -2.88
C ILE A 106 5.14 -15.93 -3.53
N ILE A 107 6.13 -16.68 -4.02
CA ILE A 107 5.89 -17.94 -4.75
C ILE A 107 5.22 -18.98 -3.85
N SER A 108 5.53 -19.00 -2.55
CA SER A 108 4.93 -19.93 -1.58
C SER A 108 3.40 -19.86 -1.53
N GLN A 109 2.79 -18.73 -1.90
CA GLN A 109 1.33 -18.56 -1.99
C GLN A 109 0.72 -19.30 -3.18
N MET A 110 1.53 -19.62 -4.19
CA MET A 110 1.09 -20.10 -5.49
C MET A 110 1.41 -21.58 -5.74
N VAL A 111 2.15 -22.24 -4.85
CA VAL A 111 2.74 -23.58 -5.09
C VAL A 111 2.58 -24.53 -3.89
N LYS A 112 2.81 -25.82 -4.13
CA LYS A 112 2.69 -26.87 -3.11
C LYS A 112 3.82 -26.76 -2.09
N LYS A 113 5.05 -26.59 -2.57
CA LYS A 113 6.25 -26.53 -1.74
C LYS A 113 7.31 -25.68 -2.44
N ILE A 114 8.06 -24.90 -1.66
CA ILE A 114 9.23 -24.18 -2.14
C ILE A 114 10.42 -24.45 -1.23
N THR A 115 11.55 -24.80 -1.84
CA THR A 115 12.82 -25.07 -1.16
C THR A 115 13.80 -23.98 -1.51
N ILE A 116 14.47 -23.43 -0.50
CA ILE A 116 15.51 -22.41 -0.66
C ILE A 116 16.85 -23.03 -0.29
N ILE A 117 17.86 -22.72 -1.10
CA ILE A 117 19.25 -23.04 -0.78
C ILE A 117 20.08 -21.76 -0.82
N GLU A 118 20.65 -21.41 0.33
CA GLU A 118 21.49 -20.23 0.50
C GLU A 118 22.77 -20.59 1.27
N LYS A 119 23.91 -20.14 0.75
CA LYS A 119 25.23 -20.45 1.32
C LYS A 119 25.67 -19.45 2.39
N ASN A 120 25.09 -18.26 2.41
CA ASN A 120 25.36 -17.22 3.37
C ASN A 120 24.47 -17.44 4.61
N LYS A 121 25.07 -18.00 5.67
CA LYS A 121 24.38 -18.28 6.94
C LYS A 121 23.63 -17.06 7.52
N PRO A 122 24.22 -15.85 7.60
CA PRO A 122 23.47 -14.66 7.99
C PRO A 122 22.19 -14.40 7.19
N LEU A 123 22.24 -14.49 5.84
CA LEU A 123 21.08 -14.19 4.99
C LEU A 123 19.94 -15.21 5.17
N ILE A 124 20.26 -16.50 5.28
CA ILE A 124 19.23 -17.52 5.51
C ILE A 124 18.62 -17.45 6.91
N LEU A 125 19.39 -17.04 7.93
CA LEU A 125 18.86 -16.79 9.27
C LEU A 125 17.94 -15.57 9.30
N GLU A 126 18.29 -14.51 8.58
CA GLU A 126 17.43 -13.33 8.41
C GLU A 126 16.12 -13.70 7.70
N ALA A 127 16.21 -14.43 6.58
CA ALA A 127 15.05 -14.92 5.85
C ALA A 127 14.17 -15.81 6.73
N LYS A 128 14.77 -16.73 7.51
CA LYS A 128 14.02 -17.55 8.47
C LYS A 128 13.25 -16.70 9.46
N LYS A 129 13.91 -15.72 10.09
CA LYS A 129 13.28 -14.84 11.09
C LYS A 129 12.02 -14.18 10.51
N ILE A 130 12.12 -13.59 9.31
CA ILE A 130 10.99 -12.94 8.65
C ILE A 130 9.91 -13.97 8.27
N ILE A 131 10.28 -15.12 7.70
CA ILE A 131 9.33 -16.17 7.30
C ILE A 131 8.56 -16.71 8.51
N ASP A 132 9.23 -16.95 9.64
CA ASP A 132 8.56 -17.43 10.85
C ASP A 132 7.61 -16.37 11.44
N ILE A 133 7.99 -15.09 11.42
CA ILE A 133 7.09 -13.97 11.76
C ILE A 133 5.82 -14.04 10.90
N LEU A 134 5.99 -14.15 9.58
CA LEU A 134 4.87 -14.17 8.65
C LEU A 134 3.99 -15.41 8.79
N LYS A 135 4.56 -16.58 9.10
CA LYS A 135 3.81 -17.80 9.43
C LYS A 135 3.03 -17.64 10.73
N GLY A 136 3.64 -17.08 11.77
CA GLY A 136 2.98 -16.79 13.04
C GLY A 136 1.81 -15.82 12.91
N ARG A 137 1.87 -14.92 11.92
CA ARG A 137 0.78 -13.99 11.57
C ARG A 137 -0.19 -14.53 10.51
N GLN A 138 -0.06 -15.80 10.12
CA GLN A 138 -0.89 -16.46 9.10
C GLN A 138 -0.84 -15.78 7.70
N ILE A 139 0.19 -14.97 7.45
CA ILE A 139 0.45 -14.37 6.13
C ILE A 139 1.09 -15.41 5.19
N LEU A 140 1.93 -16.30 5.73
CA LEU A 140 2.59 -17.37 4.98
C LEU A 140 2.11 -18.77 5.40
N ARG A 141 2.09 -19.68 4.44
CA ARG A 141 1.82 -21.11 4.65
C ARG A 141 3.04 -21.85 5.18
N ASN A 142 2.82 -23.04 5.75
CA ASN A 142 3.87 -23.96 6.20
C ASN A 142 4.43 -24.84 5.07
N ASN A 143 4.82 -24.23 3.95
CA ASN A 143 5.31 -24.95 2.76
C ASN A 143 6.69 -24.49 2.26
N ILE A 144 7.39 -23.67 3.06
CA ILE A 144 8.75 -23.20 2.77
C ILE A 144 9.78 -24.04 3.54
N VAL A 145 10.77 -24.58 2.82
CA VAL A 145 11.93 -25.29 3.38
C VAL A 145 13.19 -24.44 3.19
N LEU A 146 13.97 -24.26 4.26
CA LEU A 146 15.19 -23.45 4.27
C LEU A 146 16.40 -24.35 4.48
N ILE A 147 17.38 -24.29 3.57
CA ILE A 147 18.60 -25.09 3.61
C ILE A 147 19.82 -24.17 3.54
N HIS A 148 20.70 -24.24 4.54
CA HIS A 148 22.00 -23.59 4.48
C HIS A 148 22.96 -24.52 3.73
N GLY A 149 23.42 -24.09 2.56
CA GLY A 149 24.27 -24.91 1.72
C GLY A 149 24.79 -24.20 0.48
N ASP A 150 25.93 -24.66 -0.03
CA ASP A 150 26.49 -24.24 -1.31
C ASP A 150 25.71 -24.85 -2.49
N SER A 151 24.90 -24.02 -3.14
CA SER A 151 24.04 -24.34 -4.30
C SER A 151 24.78 -25.02 -5.47
N ASN A 152 26.10 -24.91 -5.54
CA ASN A 152 26.92 -25.57 -6.58
C ASN A 152 27.14 -27.08 -6.34
N ARG A 153 26.76 -27.61 -5.17
CA ARG A 153 27.08 -29.00 -4.77
C ARG A 153 26.00 -30.04 -5.05
N GLY A 154 24.92 -29.67 -5.73
CA GLY A 154 23.79 -30.56 -6.06
C GLY A 154 23.02 -31.00 -4.81
N TYR A 155 21.74 -30.61 -4.69
CA TYR A 155 20.90 -31.02 -3.57
C TYR A 155 19.73 -31.85 -4.06
N ASN A 156 19.67 -33.11 -3.62
CA ASN A 156 18.59 -34.01 -3.99
C ASN A 156 17.40 -33.95 -2.99
N ILE A 157 17.25 -32.84 -2.28
CA ILE A 157 16.29 -32.72 -1.17
C ILE A 157 14.90 -32.38 -1.73
N ASN A 158 14.10 -33.42 -2.00
CA ASN A 158 12.79 -33.36 -2.67
C ASN A 158 12.85 -33.11 -4.19
N ALA A 159 13.98 -33.39 -4.85
CA ALA A 159 14.00 -33.44 -6.30
C ALA A 159 13.23 -34.70 -6.80
N PRO A 160 12.72 -34.71 -8.04
CA PRO A 160 12.82 -33.64 -9.03
C PRO A 160 11.80 -32.50 -8.79
N TYR A 161 12.23 -31.27 -9.02
CA TYR A 161 11.42 -30.06 -8.95
C TYR A 161 10.71 -29.78 -10.27
N ASP A 162 9.55 -29.14 -10.19
CA ASP A 162 8.81 -28.71 -11.38
C ASP A 162 9.37 -27.39 -11.94
N ARG A 163 9.92 -26.55 -11.05
CA ARG A 163 10.39 -25.20 -11.34
C ARG A 163 11.66 -24.87 -10.56
N ILE A 164 12.60 -24.19 -11.20
CA ILE A 164 13.84 -23.73 -10.55
C ILE A 164 14.06 -22.25 -10.85
N ILE A 165 14.40 -21.46 -9.83
CA ILE A 165 14.91 -20.10 -9.96
C ILE A 165 16.38 -20.07 -9.56
N LEU A 166 17.22 -19.38 -10.34
CA LEU A 166 18.65 -19.26 -10.10
C LEU A 166 19.13 -17.82 -10.30
N ALA A 167 19.73 -17.24 -9.27
CA ALA A 167 20.49 -16.01 -9.40
C ALA A 167 21.89 -16.29 -10.00
N LEU A 168 22.24 -15.60 -11.08
CA LEU A 168 23.56 -15.64 -11.70
C LEU A 168 24.42 -14.51 -11.12
N LYS A 169 25.67 -14.82 -10.76
CA LYS A 169 26.60 -13.82 -10.25
C LYS A 169 27.09 -12.89 -11.35
N ASP A 170 27.15 -11.61 -11.00
CA ASP A 170 27.51 -10.52 -11.89
C ASP A 170 29.03 -10.41 -12.05
N ASN A 171 29.57 -11.26 -12.93
CA ASN A 171 30.87 -11.14 -13.60
C ASN A 171 31.10 -12.45 -14.36
N SER A 172 30.72 -12.46 -15.63
CA SER A 172 31.14 -13.46 -16.60
C SER A 172 32.64 -13.35 -16.94
N LYS A 173 33.51 -13.00 -15.98
CA LYS A 173 34.86 -13.55 -15.97
C LYS A 173 34.76 -14.88 -15.25
N VAL A 174 34.47 -15.89 -16.07
CA VAL A 174 34.89 -17.28 -15.91
C VAL A 174 34.79 -17.78 -14.46
N TYR A 175 33.76 -18.59 -14.17
CA TYR A 175 33.92 -19.64 -13.15
C TYR A 175 35.25 -20.35 -13.44
N ASN A 176 36.31 -19.99 -12.71
CA ASN A 176 37.64 -20.56 -12.83
C ASN A 176 37.74 -21.80 -11.94
N SER A 177 36.67 -22.59 -11.92
CA SER A 177 36.67 -23.92 -11.37
C SER A 177 36.15 -24.82 -12.47
N LYS A 178 37.06 -25.59 -13.09
CA LYS A 178 36.77 -26.64 -14.07
C LYS A 178 35.82 -27.73 -13.55
N THR A 179 35.32 -27.62 -12.32
CA THR A 179 34.73 -28.72 -11.55
C THR A 179 33.22 -28.64 -11.25
N TYR A 180 32.52 -27.50 -11.43
CA TYR A 180 31.13 -27.38 -10.91
C TYR A 180 30.10 -26.63 -11.80
N SER A 181 30.40 -26.28 -13.05
CA SER A 181 29.42 -25.62 -13.95
C SER A 181 29.44 -26.14 -15.39
N LYS A 182 28.25 -26.21 -16.03
CA LYS A 182 28.06 -26.52 -17.45
C LYS A 182 27.76 -25.24 -18.22
N THR A 183 28.47 -25.03 -19.33
CA THR A 183 28.31 -23.84 -20.18
C THR A 183 27.26 -24.08 -21.26
N TYR A 184 26.36 -23.12 -21.44
CA TYR A 184 25.35 -23.04 -22.47
C TYR A 184 25.64 -21.82 -23.33
N SER A 185 25.94 -22.00 -24.61
CA SER A 185 26.39 -20.94 -25.52
C SER A 185 25.33 -20.63 -26.58
N LYS A 186 25.11 -19.36 -26.91
CA LYS A 186 24.38 -18.98 -28.12
C LYS A 186 24.97 -17.77 -28.84
N THR A 187 25.08 -17.84 -30.16
CA THR A 187 25.41 -16.72 -31.05
C THR A 187 24.15 -15.96 -31.47
N TYR A 188 24.13 -14.64 -31.25
CA TYR A 188 23.09 -13.70 -31.71
C TYR A 188 23.78 -12.45 -32.26
N ASN A 189 23.41 -11.99 -33.46
CA ASN A 189 24.11 -10.92 -34.18
C ASN A 189 25.65 -11.07 -34.14
N SER A 190 26.14 -12.27 -34.46
CA SER A 190 27.58 -12.61 -34.46
C SER A 190 28.28 -12.53 -33.10
N LYS A 191 27.55 -12.38 -31.98
CA LYS A 191 28.09 -12.42 -30.60
C LYS A 191 27.63 -13.67 -29.85
N THR A 192 28.58 -14.43 -29.31
CA THR A 192 28.30 -15.63 -28.51
C THR A 192 28.16 -15.29 -27.02
N TYR A 193 26.99 -15.58 -26.46
CA TYR A 193 26.66 -15.43 -25.04
C TYR A 193 26.76 -16.79 -24.35
N ASN A 194 27.61 -16.88 -23.31
CA ASN A 194 27.84 -18.09 -22.53
C ASN A 194 27.18 -17.97 -21.15
N ILE A 195 26.22 -18.85 -20.86
CA ILE A 195 25.56 -18.96 -19.56
C ILE A 195 26.08 -20.22 -18.88
N LYS A 196 26.61 -20.09 -17.66
CA LYS A 196 27.06 -21.23 -16.86
C LYS A 196 25.99 -21.57 -15.82
N LEU A 197 25.43 -22.79 -15.91
CA LEU A 197 24.54 -23.33 -14.89
C LEU A 197 25.29 -24.38 -14.04
N PRO A 198 24.90 -24.62 -12.77
CA PRO A 198 25.46 -25.72 -11.97
C PRO A 198 25.28 -27.08 -12.66
N ILE A 199 26.29 -27.96 -12.58
CA ILE A 199 26.33 -29.24 -13.33
C ILE A 199 25.07 -30.09 -13.11
N ASP A 200 24.50 -30.11 -11.92
CA ASP A 200 23.39 -31.02 -11.58
C ASP A 200 21.98 -30.42 -11.62
N ILE A 201 21.82 -29.20 -12.16
CA ILE A 201 20.52 -28.51 -12.12
C ILE A 201 19.47 -29.18 -13.04
N GLY A 202 19.91 -29.73 -14.18
CA GLY A 202 19.04 -30.45 -15.11
C GLY A 202 18.56 -31.80 -14.57
N GLY A 203 19.38 -32.49 -13.78
CA GLY A 203 19.02 -33.73 -13.09
C GLY A 203 18.00 -33.52 -11.96
N GLN A 204 17.96 -32.31 -11.40
CA GLN A 204 16.99 -31.92 -10.38
C GLN A 204 15.67 -31.41 -10.96
N LEU A 205 15.55 -31.19 -12.27
CA LEU A 205 14.33 -30.71 -12.91
C LEU A 205 13.53 -31.87 -13.53
N LYS A 206 12.21 -31.87 -13.37
CA LYS A 206 11.30 -32.79 -14.07
C LYS A 206 11.30 -32.53 -15.58
N GLU A 207 10.95 -33.56 -16.34
CA GLU A 207 10.62 -33.43 -17.75
C GLU A 207 9.48 -32.39 -17.93
N GLY A 208 9.60 -31.48 -18.89
CA GLY A 208 8.71 -30.33 -19.05
C GLY A 208 8.88 -29.21 -18.00
N GLY A 209 9.79 -29.35 -17.03
CA GLY A 209 10.05 -28.35 -16.01
C GLY A 209 10.74 -27.10 -16.57
N ILE A 210 10.61 -25.98 -15.85
CA ILE A 210 11.16 -24.66 -16.24
C ILE A 210 12.25 -24.21 -15.28
N ILE A 211 13.36 -23.70 -15.82
CA ILE A 211 14.36 -22.93 -15.08
C ILE A 211 14.29 -21.47 -15.49
N ILE A 212 14.24 -20.57 -14.51
CA ILE A 212 14.47 -19.14 -14.72
C ILE A 212 15.80 -18.76 -14.07
N ALA A 213 16.78 -18.44 -14.90
CA ALA A 213 18.08 -17.92 -14.48
C ALA A 213 18.14 -16.42 -14.75
N TYR A 214 18.56 -15.62 -13.78
CA TYR A 214 18.57 -14.16 -13.91
C TYR A 214 19.87 -13.50 -13.44
N SER A 215 20.22 -12.37 -14.02
CA SER A 215 21.35 -11.53 -13.59
C SER A 215 20.97 -10.05 -13.59
N ILE A 216 21.61 -9.27 -12.72
CA ILE A 216 21.55 -7.81 -12.74
C ILE A 216 22.95 -7.32 -13.06
N SER A 217 23.23 -7.04 -14.34
CA SER A 217 24.55 -6.62 -14.82
C SER A 217 24.53 -5.23 -15.40
N GLN A 218 25.39 -4.32 -14.93
CA GLN A 218 25.50 -2.96 -15.47
C GLN A 218 24.14 -2.25 -15.63
N LYS A 219 23.25 -2.40 -14.63
CA LYS A 219 21.85 -1.91 -14.63
C LYS A 219 20.90 -2.56 -15.66
N LYS A 220 21.32 -3.60 -16.38
CA LYS A 220 20.47 -4.45 -17.22
C LYS A 220 20.07 -5.70 -16.44
N GLU A 221 18.75 -5.90 -16.35
CA GLU A 221 18.17 -7.09 -15.76
C GLU A 221 17.85 -8.07 -16.89
N ILE A 222 18.41 -9.28 -16.81
CA ILE A 222 18.29 -10.28 -17.87
C ILE A 222 17.65 -11.53 -17.27
N ILE A 223 16.67 -12.08 -17.98
CA ILE A 223 16.03 -13.36 -17.66
C ILE A 223 16.32 -14.35 -18.79
N HIS A 224 16.78 -15.54 -18.40
CA HIS A 224 16.95 -16.70 -19.27
C HIS A 224 16.01 -17.81 -18.83
N LYS A 225 15.13 -18.23 -19.73
CA LYS A 225 14.18 -19.31 -19.52
C LYS A 225 14.67 -20.58 -20.19
N PHE A 226 14.76 -21.66 -19.44
CA PHE A 226 15.06 -23.00 -19.95
C PHE A 226 13.89 -23.94 -19.71
N ILE A 227 13.65 -24.88 -20.62
CA ILE A 227 12.72 -26.00 -20.46
C ILE A 227 13.47 -27.31 -20.62
N LYS A 228 13.13 -28.31 -19.81
CA LYS A 228 13.63 -29.66 -20.00
C LYS A 228 12.75 -30.42 -20.98
N THR A 229 13.35 -30.91 -22.05
CA THR A 229 12.71 -31.70 -23.11
C THR A 229 13.64 -32.85 -23.50
N ASN A 230 13.15 -34.09 -23.45
CA ASN A 230 13.88 -35.33 -23.71
C ASN A 230 15.21 -35.39 -22.92
N GLY A 231 15.14 -35.11 -21.61
CA GLY A 231 16.32 -35.09 -20.74
C GLY A 231 17.30 -33.93 -20.96
N THR A 232 17.02 -33.05 -21.91
CA THR A 232 17.89 -31.94 -22.35
C THR A 232 17.29 -30.59 -21.93
N LEU A 233 18.13 -29.66 -21.45
CA LEU A 233 17.70 -28.28 -21.21
C LEU A 233 17.80 -27.43 -22.49
N ILE A 234 16.72 -26.75 -22.85
CA ILE A 234 16.60 -25.87 -24.02
C ILE A 234 16.33 -24.45 -23.54
N ASN A 235 17.18 -23.49 -23.92
CA ASN A 235 16.95 -22.06 -23.65
C ASN A 235 15.95 -21.48 -24.66
N ILE A 236 14.84 -20.94 -24.18
CA ILE A 236 13.74 -20.42 -25.00
C ILE A 236 13.84 -18.90 -25.17
N SER A 237 14.42 -18.18 -24.21
CA SER A 237 14.54 -16.72 -24.26
C SER A 237 15.44 -16.20 -25.38
N LEU A 238 16.22 -17.08 -26.02
CA LEU A 238 17.22 -16.69 -26.99
C LEU A 238 17.13 -17.46 -28.32
N GLY A 239 16.21 -18.40 -28.53
CA GLY A 239 16.12 -19.25 -29.73
C GLY A 239 17.06 -20.47 -29.69
N THR A 240 16.65 -21.59 -30.28
CA THR A 240 17.08 -22.99 -30.04
C THR A 240 18.58 -23.33 -30.12
N LYS A 241 19.09 -24.10 -29.14
CA LYS A 241 20.02 -25.24 -29.30
C LYS A 241 19.85 -26.26 -28.16
N LYS A 242 19.88 -27.56 -28.49
CA LYS A 242 19.75 -28.73 -27.59
C LYS A 242 21.10 -29.01 -26.89
N GLY A 243 21.12 -29.19 -25.57
CA GLY A 243 22.29 -29.67 -24.81
C GLY A 243 22.03 -30.98 -24.08
N HIS A 244 22.60 -32.09 -24.56
CA HIS A 244 22.45 -33.42 -23.92
C HIS A 244 23.04 -33.46 -22.51
N TYR A 245 22.38 -34.18 -21.61
CA TYR A 245 22.74 -34.31 -20.20
C TYR A 245 23.04 -35.78 -19.87
N SER A 246 24.22 -36.05 -19.34
CA SER A 246 24.51 -37.29 -18.61
C SER A 246 25.12 -36.95 -17.25
N THR A 247 24.77 -37.71 -16.22
CA THR A 247 25.23 -37.51 -14.84
C THR A 247 25.86 -38.75 -14.25
N LYS A 248 26.96 -38.55 -13.51
CA LYS A 248 27.29 -39.38 -12.34
C LYS A 248 26.66 -38.72 -11.12
N LYS A 249 25.82 -39.45 -10.37
CA LYS A 249 25.12 -38.97 -9.16
C LYS A 249 26.13 -38.60 -8.07
N SER A 250 26.23 -37.31 -7.73
CA SER A 250 26.85 -36.84 -6.48
C SER A 250 25.74 -36.58 -5.47
N THR A 251 25.50 -37.53 -4.56
CA THR A 251 24.53 -37.36 -3.45
C THR A 251 25.22 -36.77 -2.24
N LYS A 252 25.08 -35.46 -2.00
CA LYS A 252 25.34 -34.86 -0.68
C LYS A 252 24.02 -34.48 -0.01
N LYS A 253 23.83 -34.94 1.23
CA LYS A 253 22.74 -34.48 2.09
C LYS A 253 23.07 -33.05 2.53
N GLY A 254 22.34 -32.06 2.04
CA GLY A 254 22.33 -30.74 2.66
C GLY A 254 21.86 -30.85 4.09
N THR A 255 22.49 -30.11 5.00
CA THR A 255 22.02 -30.02 6.37
C THR A 255 20.75 -29.18 6.40
N ASN A 256 19.61 -29.85 6.54
CA ASN A 256 18.39 -29.18 6.97
C ASN A 256 18.74 -28.50 8.30
N ILE A 257 18.71 -27.17 8.32
CA ILE A 257 18.94 -26.47 9.57
C ILE A 257 17.70 -26.73 10.41
N ASN A 258 17.83 -27.58 11.44
CA ASN A 258 16.77 -27.81 12.41
C ASN A 258 16.72 -26.58 13.34
N LEU A 259 16.27 -25.47 12.78
CA LEU A 259 16.06 -24.25 13.54
C LEU A 259 14.73 -24.44 14.25
N LYS A 260 14.80 -24.87 15.52
CA LYS A 260 13.65 -25.07 16.40
C LYS A 260 12.62 -23.97 16.13
N THR A 261 11.36 -24.36 15.97
CA THR A 261 10.24 -23.43 15.86
C THR A 261 10.16 -22.68 17.19
N ILE A 262 10.85 -21.55 17.29
CA ILE A 262 10.70 -20.68 18.44
C ILE A 262 9.32 -20.04 18.26
N LYS A 263 8.31 -20.53 18.97
CA LYS A 263 7.11 -19.74 19.27
C LYS A 263 7.57 -18.58 20.16
N LYS A 264 8.18 -17.57 19.55
CA LYS A 264 8.48 -16.31 20.20
C LYS A 264 7.33 -15.39 19.85
N ASP A 265 6.79 -14.71 20.85
CA ASP A 265 6.17 -13.42 20.60
C ASP A 265 7.23 -12.58 19.89
N TYR A 266 7.05 -12.36 18.59
CA TYR A 266 7.92 -11.49 17.82
C TYR A 266 7.58 -10.05 18.19
N THR A 267 7.87 -9.67 19.43
CA THR A 267 8.04 -8.28 19.86
C THR A 267 9.53 -7.97 19.66
N GLY A 268 9.85 -6.97 18.85
CA GLY A 268 11.26 -6.61 18.63
C GLY A 268 11.54 -5.90 17.31
N MET A 269 12.84 -5.83 17.00
CA MET A 269 13.38 -5.13 15.83
C MET A 269 13.56 -6.08 14.65
N VAL A 270 13.17 -5.65 13.46
CA VAL A 270 13.48 -6.28 12.17
C VAL A 270 14.15 -5.24 11.29
N ASN A 271 15.37 -5.53 10.82
CA ASN A 271 16.14 -4.65 9.95
C ASN A 271 16.25 -3.20 10.48
N GLY A 272 16.48 -3.07 11.79
CA GLY A 272 16.64 -1.79 12.48
C GLY A 272 15.33 -1.06 12.80
N ARG A 273 14.16 -1.68 12.57
CA ARG A 273 12.84 -1.05 12.78
C ARG A 273 11.94 -1.88 13.67
N ASN A 274 11.01 -1.22 14.37
CA ASN A 274 10.03 -1.88 15.21
C ASN A 274 9.07 -2.73 14.37
N LEU A 275 8.96 -4.02 14.69
CA LEU A 275 8.12 -4.95 13.92
C LEU A 275 6.63 -4.57 13.92
N ASN A 276 6.09 -4.13 15.06
CA ASN A 276 4.68 -3.76 15.13
C ASN A 276 4.41 -2.54 14.25
N GLU A 277 5.30 -1.55 14.25
CA GLU A 277 5.17 -0.40 13.34
C GLU A 277 5.21 -0.82 11.86
N LEU A 278 6.07 -1.77 11.47
CA LEU A 278 6.09 -2.31 10.11
C LEU A 278 4.81 -3.06 9.73
N LEU A 279 4.20 -3.77 10.68
CA LEU A 279 2.95 -4.47 10.44
C LEU A 279 1.75 -3.51 10.38
N SER A 280 1.73 -2.47 11.24
CA SER A 280 0.73 -1.40 11.18
C SER A 280 0.81 -0.66 9.85
N HIS A 281 2.02 -0.30 9.42
CA HIS A 281 2.30 0.25 8.09
C HIS A 281 1.70 -0.59 6.95
N TYR A 282 1.98 -1.90 6.98
CA TYR A 282 1.51 -2.85 5.99
C TYR A 282 -0.02 -2.90 5.94
N GLN A 283 -0.67 -2.98 7.11
CA GLN A 283 -2.12 -3.01 7.24
C GLN A 283 -2.79 -1.73 6.71
N ILE A 284 -2.22 -0.57 7.05
CA ILE A 284 -2.68 0.73 6.53
C ILE A 284 -2.52 0.77 5.01
N GLY A 285 -1.40 0.30 4.48
CA GLY A 285 -1.14 0.22 3.05
C GLY A 285 -2.16 -0.65 2.30
N ILE A 286 -2.55 -1.81 2.85
CA ILE A 286 -3.57 -2.67 2.25
C ILE A 286 -4.93 -1.97 2.22
N THR A 287 -5.39 -1.50 3.38
CA THR A 287 -6.72 -0.88 3.52
C THR A 287 -6.83 0.37 2.65
N LYS A 288 -5.78 1.17 2.58
CA LYS A 288 -5.71 2.35 1.69
C LYS A 288 -5.89 1.99 0.22
N CYS A 289 -5.13 1.03 -0.31
CA CYS A 289 -5.24 0.69 -1.72
C CYS A 289 -6.58 0.03 -2.05
N ASN A 290 -7.16 -0.71 -1.11
CA ASN A 290 -8.51 -1.26 -1.28
C ASN A 290 -9.56 -0.16 -1.34
N LEU A 291 -9.51 0.80 -0.41
CA LEU A 291 -10.41 1.94 -0.38
C LEU A 291 -10.30 2.77 -1.66
N PHE A 292 -9.07 3.14 -2.05
CA PHE A 292 -8.83 3.96 -3.24
C PHE A 292 -9.35 3.26 -4.50
N ASN A 293 -9.11 1.95 -4.64
CA ASN A 293 -9.63 1.19 -5.77
C ASN A 293 -11.16 1.12 -5.76
N SER A 294 -11.79 0.95 -4.60
CA SER A 294 -13.26 0.91 -4.49
C SER A 294 -13.94 2.24 -4.81
N MET A 295 -13.24 3.36 -4.61
CA MET A 295 -13.76 4.71 -4.84
C MET A 295 -13.42 5.26 -6.23
N LYS A 296 -12.54 4.59 -6.97
CA LYS A 296 -12.10 5.04 -8.30
C LYS A 296 -13.28 4.96 -9.27
N GLY A 297 -13.65 6.11 -9.85
CA GLY A 297 -14.79 6.22 -10.76
C GLY A 297 -16.16 6.35 -10.06
N THR A 298 -16.24 6.26 -8.72
CA THR A 298 -17.47 6.49 -7.97
C THR A 298 -17.59 7.92 -7.43
N ILE A 299 -16.49 8.68 -7.47
CA ILE A 299 -16.41 10.08 -7.05
C ILE A 299 -15.67 10.90 -8.11
N THR A 300 -15.91 12.21 -8.14
CA THR A 300 -15.36 13.09 -9.19
C THR A 300 -13.82 13.18 -9.12
N PRO A 301 -13.12 13.40 -10.25
CA PRO A 301 -11.67 13.50 -10.25
C PRO A 301 -11.08 14.56 -9.31
N PRO A 302 -11.64 15.79 -9.17
CA PRO A 302 -11.15 16.77 -8.21
C PRO A 302 -11.22 16.26 -6.76
N THR A 303 -12.34 15.67 -6.36
CA THR A 303 -12.55 15.11 -5.02
C THR A 303 -11.63 13.93 -4.76
N PHE A 304 -11.55 12.97 -5.69
CA PHE A 304 -10.66 11.81 -5.57
C PHE A 304 -9.20 12.25 -5.44
N ASN A 305 -8.74 13.14 -6.31
CA ASN A 305 -7.36 13.65 -6.29
C ASN A 305 -7.05 14.41 -5.00
N SER A 306 -8.01 15.14 -4.44
CA SER A 306 -7.82 15.77 -3.13
C SER A 306 -7.72 14.74 -2.01
N PHE A 307 -8.70 13.82 -1.95
CA PHE A 307 -8.84 12.77 -0.95
C PHE A 307 -7.58 11.91 -0.82
N ILE A 308 -7.03 11.41 -1.93
CA ILE A 308 -5.83 10.55 -1.90
C ILE A 308 -4.56 11.29 -1.48
N ASN A 309 -4.55 12.62 -1.58
CA ASN A 309 -3.39 13.47 -1.31
C ASN A 309 -3.39 14.10 0.10
N ILE A 310 -4.42 13.84 0.92
CA ILE A 310 -4.46 14.26 2.32
C ILE A 310 -4.16 13.05 3.24
N PRO A 311 -3.16 13.15 4.14
CA PRO A 311 -2.81 12.07 5.08
C PRO A 311 -3.84 11.93 6.20
N ARG A 312 -4.89 11.14 5.95
CA ARG A 312 -5.97 10.85 6.92
C ARG A 312 -5.42 10.37 8.27
N GLU A 313 -4.28 9.68 8.28
CA GLU A 313 -3.56 9.21 9.47
C GLU A 313 -3.32 10.31 10.52
N LEU A 314 -3.06 11.54 10.06
CA LEU A 314 -2.82 12.69 10.94
C LEU A 314 -4.08 13.15 11.65
N PHE A 315 -5.24 12.93 11.04
CA PHE A 315 -6.56 13.27 11.55
C PHE A 315 -7.18 12.14 12.38
N MET A 316 -6.55 10.97 12.44
CA MET A 316 -7.06 9.81 13.18
C MET A 316 -6.50 9.75 14.61
N PRO A 317 -7.33 9.42 15.63
CA PRO A 317 -6.81 8.99 16.93
C PRO A 317 -5.85 7.81 16.79
N PHE A 318 -4.77 7.80 17.57
CA PHE A 318 -3.70 6.79 17.42
C PHE A 318 -4.22 5.35 17.62
N GLN A 319 -5.19 5.14 18.51
CA GLN A 319 -5.82 3.84 18.76
C GLN A 319 -6.58 3.26 17.55
N TYR A 320 -6.91 4.08 16.54
CA TYR A 320 -7.59 3.67 15.32
C TYR A 320 -6.69 3.78 14.08
N ILE A 321 -5.38 3.95 14.25
CA ILE A 321 -4.46 4.23 13.14
C ILE A 321 -4.44 3.10 12.10
N GLU A 322 -4.52 1.84 12.52
CA GLU A 322 -4.56 0.68 11.62
C GLU A 322 -5.87 0.60 10.82
N ASN A 323 -6.91 1.28 11.30
CA ASN A 323 -8.23 1.34 10.67
C ASN A 323 -8.44 2.62 9.85
N THR A 324 -7.40 3.44 9.65
CA THR A 324 -7.49 4.78 9.01
C THR A 324 -8.28 4.78 7.70
N TYR A 325 -8.10 3.75 6.87
CA TYR A 325 -8.74 3.61 5.55
C TYR A 325 -9.75 2.48 5.48
N ILE A 326 -10.29 2.03 6.62
CA ILE A 326 -11.52 1.24 6.61
C ILE A 326 -12.67 2.23 6.36
N ASP A 327 -13.56 1.89 5.43
CA ASP A 327 -14.65 2.78 5.03
C ASP A 327 -15.79 2.80 6.06
N ARG A 328 -15.50 3.32 7.25
CA ARG A 328 -16.46 3.46 8.35
C ARG A 328 -16.13 4.68 9.22
N PRO A 329 -17.10 5.18 9.99
CA PRO A 329 -16.82 6.20 10.99
C PRO A 329 -15.97 5.66 12.15
N HIS A 330 -15.19 6.53 12.79
CA HIS A 330 -14.41 6.19 13.98
C HIS A 330 -14.61 7.20 15.11
N PRO A 331 -14.72 6.76 16.38
CA PRO A 331 -14.83 7.67 17.53
C PRO A 331 -13.63 8.61 17.66
N MET A 332 -13.89 9.83 18.12
CA MET A 332 -12.92 10.88 18.43
C MET A 332 -13.11 11.37 19.87
N ALA A 333 -12.26 12.31 20.30
CA ALA A 333 -12.44 13.01 21.57
C ALA A 333 -13.78 13.78 21.57
N TYR A 334 -14.23 14.19 22.76
CA TYR A 334 -15.46 14.98 22.95
C TYR A 334 -16.73 14.32 22.40
N ASN A 335 -16.78 12.97 22.40
CA ASN A 335 -17.88 12.17 21.85
C ASN A 335 -18.22 12.50 20.38
N GLN A 336 -17.22 12.97 19.62
CA GLN A 336 -17.34 13.20 18.19
C GLN A 336 -16.91 11.98 17.40
N THR A 337 -17.11 12.02 16.09
CA THR A 337 -16.79 10.93 15.17
C THR A 337 -16.14 11.48 13.91
N ILE A 338 -15.05 10.88 13.43
CA ILE A 338 -14.54 11.17 12.09
C ILE A 338 -15.38 10.38 11.09
N SER A 339 -15.97 11.08 10.13
CA SER A 339 -16.90 10.50 9.17
C SER A 339 -16.27 9.44 8.27
N GLN A 340 -17.11 8.52 7.79
CA GLN A 340 -16.76 7.50 6.80
C GLN A 340 -16.11 8.16 5.56
N PRO A 341 -14.93 7.68 5.10
CA PRO A 341 -14.22 8.26 3.97
C PRO A 341 -15.06 8.45 2.69
N SER A 342 -15.81 7.44 2.27
CA SER A 342 -16.60 7.52 1.05
C SER A 342 -17.77 8.50 1.18
N LEU A 343 -18.38 8.60 2.38
CA LEU A 343 -19.43 9.56 2.66
C LEU A 343 -18.91 11.00 2.61
N VAL A 344 -17.71 11.25 3.18
CA VAL A 344 -17.04 12.56 3.07
C VAL A 344 -16.90 12.97 1.61
N CYS A 345 -16.36 12.08 0.77
CA CYS A 345 -16.17 12.40 -0.64
C CYS A 345 -17.49 12.59 -1.39
N LYS A 346 -18.52 11.78 -1.11
CA LYS A 346 -19.85 11.95 -1.70
C LYS A 346 -20.48 13.30 -1.35
N MET A 347 -20.38 13.73 -0.09
CA MET A 347 -20.90 15.03 0.33
C MET A 347 -20.17 16.19 -0.34
N ILE A 348 -18.85 16.07 -0.53
CA ILE A 348 -18.05 17.04 -1.29
C ILE A 348 -18.47 17.08 -2.76
N ASP A 349 -18.71 15.92 -3.38
CA ASP A 349 -19.19 15.85 -4.77
C ASP A 349 -20.57 16.50 -4.95
N TYR A 350 -21.47 16.36 -3.98
CA TYR A 350 -22.78 17.02 -4.03
C TYR A 350 -22.70 18.55 -4.01
N LEU A 351 -21.58 19.13 -3.57
CA LEU A 351 -21.35 20.57 -3.64
C LEU A 351 -21.04 21.05 -5.05
N ASP A 352 -20.58 20.19 -5.98
CA ASP A 352 -20.11 20.61 -7.31
C ASP A 352 -19.11 21.79 -7.22
N LEU A 353 -17.98 21.53 -6.53
CA LEU A 353 -16.98 22.55 -6.19
C LEU A 353 -16.18 23.01 -7.40
N LYS A 354 -15.95 24.32 -7.44
CA LYS A 354 -15.07 24.99 -8.40
C LYS A 354 -13.83 25.57 -7.70
N PRO A 355 -12.68 25.71 -8.40
CA PRO A 355 -11.46 26.32 -7.86
C PRO A 355 -11.63 27.74 -7.32
N THR A 356 -12.65 28.47 -7.78
CA THR A 356 -12.96 29.84 -7.35
C THR A 356 -13.83 29.92 -6.11
N ASP A 357 -14.42 28.80 -5.66
CA ASP A 357 -15.44 28.80 -4.62
C ASP A 357 -14.89 29.19 -3.24
N LYS A 358 -15.67 29.97 -2.50
CA LYS A 358 -15.57 30.15 -1.05
C LYS A 358 -16.55 29.18 -0.37
N VAL A 359 -16.04 28.35 0.54
CA VAL A 359 -16.80 27.30 1.22
C VAL A 359 -16.91 27.60 2.70
N LEU A 360 -18.09 27.46 3.28
CA LEU A 360 -18.30 27.36 4.73
C LEU A 360 -18.50 25.89 5.12
N GLU A 361 -17.68 25.39 6.02
CA GLU A 361 -17.86 24.11 6.70
C GLU A 361 -18.36 24.34 8.14
N ILE A 362 -19.44 23.66 8.51
CA ILE A 362 -19.92 23.58 9.88
C ILE A 362 -19.64 22.19 10.43
N GLY A 363 -18.88 22.13 11.53
CA GLY A 363 -18.37 20.90 12.13
C GLY A 363 -16.95 20.58 11.66
N THR A 364 -15.98 21.43 12.04
CA THR A 364 -14.56 21.20 11.72
C THR A 364 -14.10 19.80 12.15
N GLY A 365 -14.50 19.34 13.34
CA GLY A 365 -13.94 18.14 13.95
C GLY A 365 -12.41 18.24 14.02
N TYR A 366 -11.70 17.17 13.67
CA TYR A 366 -10.23 17.24 13.51
C TYR A 366 -9.76 17.87 12.19
N GLY A 367 -10.67 18.24 11.28
CA GLY A 367 -10.34 19.05 10.11
C GLY A 367 -10.05 18.28 8.82
N TYR A 368 -10.32 16.98 8.76
CA TYR A 368 -10.04 16.17 7.57
C TYR A 368 -10.84 16.63 6.34
N ASN A 369 -12.13 16.96 6.51
CA ASN A 369 -13.00 17.39 5.41
C ASN A 369 -12.57 18.77 4.87
N SER A 370 -12.34 19.76 5.74
CA SER A 370 -11.71 21.05 5.39
C SER A 370 -10.37 20.90 4.66
N ALA A 371 -9.54 19.94 5.06
CA ALA A 371 -8.27 19.68 4.38
C ALA A 371 -8.47 19.15 2.95
N ILE A 372 -9.54 18.40 2.69
CA ILE A 372 -9.89 17.96 1.34
C ILE A 372 -10.46 19.14 0.53
N LEU A 373 -11.39 19.91 1.12
CA LEU A 373 -11.99 21.09 0.49
C LEU A 373 -10.93 22.11 0.06
N SER A 374 -9.93 22.36 0.90
CA SER A 374 -8.90 23.39 0.67
C SER A 374 -8.04 23.16 -0.57
N ARG A 375 -7.89 21.90 -0.99
CA ARG A 375 -7.19 21.52 -2.22
C ARG A 375 -8.04 21.72 -3.47
N ILE A 376 -9.35 21.87 -3.34
CA ILE A 376 -10.30 21.97 -4.46
C ILE A 376 -10.71 23.43 -4.67
N CYS A 377 -11.03 24.17 -3.62
CA CYS A 377 -11.62 25.51 -3.71
C CYS A 377 -10.63 26.66 -3.41
N LYS A 378 -11.09 27.91 -3.49
CA LYS A 378 -10.28 29.11 -3.24
C LYS A 378 -10.03 29.30 -1.75
N THR A 379 -11.09 29.24 -0.95
CA THR A 379 -11.06 29.49 0.50
C THR A 379 -12.01 28.55 1.21
N VAL A 380 -11.58 28.04 2.37
CA VAL A 380 -12.43 27.28 3.30
C VAL A 380 -12.51 28.06 4.60
N VAL A 381 -13.73 28.39 5.04
CA VAL A 381 -14.01 28.83 6.40
C VAL A 381 -14.61 27.63 7.12
N THR A 382 -14.01 27.18 8.22
CA THR A 382 -14.53 26.04 8.99
C THR A 382 -14.78 26.44 10.43
N MET A 383 -15.87 25.95 11.01
CA MET A 383 -16.26 26.28 12.38
C MET A 383 -16.65 25.06 13.19
N ASP A 384 -16.27 25.03 14.47
CA ASP A 384 -16.75 24.04 15.44
C ASP A 384 -17.12 24.69 16.77
N ILE A 385 -18.04 24.06 17.49
CA ILE A 385 -18.48 24.46 18.83
C ILE A 385 -17.54 23.95 19.93
N VAL A 386 -16.60 23.05 19.61
CA VAL A 386 -15.64 22.47 20.57
C VAL A 386 -14.24 23.02 20.32
N ILE A 387 -13.74 23.87 21.23
CA ILE A 387 -12.44 24.54 21.11
C ILE A 387 -11.27 23.56 20.91
N GLY A 388 -11.25 22.46 21.65
CA GLY A 388 -10.16 21.47 21.54
C GLY A 388 -10.10 20.74 20.19
N LEU A 389 -11.20 20.71 19.43
CA LEU A 389 -11.22 20.14 18.07
C LEU A 389 -10.59 21.11 17.07
N VAL A 390 -10.96 22.39 17.12
CA VAL A 390 -10.42 23.41 16.21
C VAL A 390 -8.95 23.70 16.46
N GLU A 391 -8.49 23.69 17.72
CA GLU A 391 -7.06 23.77 18.06
C GLU A 391 -6.30 22.56 17.47
N GLY A 392 -6.81 21.35 17.66
CA GLY A 392 -6.21 20.13 17.11
C GLY A 392 -6.14 20.14 15.57
N ALA A 393 -7.23 20.55 14.90
CA ALA A 393 -7.30 20.66 13.45
C ALA A 393 -6.25 21.65 12.92
N ARG A 394 -6.15 22.82 13.56
CA ARG A 394 -5.18 23.86 13.22
C ARG A 394 -3.75 23.40 13.37
N GLU A 395 -3.41 22.66 14.43
CA GLU A 395 -2.07 22.10 14.55
C GLU A 395 -1.74 21.15 13.37
N VAL A 396 -2.73 20.37 12.91
CA VAL A 396 -2.55 19.44 11.77
C VAL A 396 -2.33 20.22 10.49
N TYR A 397 -3.13 21.28 10.26
CA TYR A 397 -2.99 22.15 9.11
C TYR A 397 -1.62 22.81 9.07
N ASN A 398 -1.16 23.41 10.17
CA ASN A 398 0.15 24.05 10.25
C ASN A 398 1.28 23.07 9.92
N PHE A 399 1.20 21.83 10.44
CA PHE A 399 2.15 20.79 10.10
C PHE A 399 2.12 20.44 8.60
N LEU A 400 0.94 20.29 8.01
CA LEU A 400 0.80 19.93 6.60
C LEU A 400 1.18 21.05 5.63
N ILE A 401 0.90 22.30 5.98
CA ILE A 401 1.33 23.49 5.24
C ILE A 401 2.87 23.54 5.25
N LYS A 402 3.50 23.36 6.42
CA LYS A 402 4.96 23.30 6.54
C LYS A 402 5.59 22.18 5.70
N LYS A 403 4.89 21.06 5.52
CA LYS A 403 5.34 19.94 4.68
C LYS A 403 4.98 20.10 3.19
N GLY A 404 4.33 21.20 2.79
CA GLY A 404 3.92 21.46 1.41
C GLY A 404 2.77 20.56 0.90
N ILE A 405 2.03 19.93 1.81
CA ILE A 405 0.93 19.00 1.47
C ILE A 405 -0.42 19.73 1.40
N LEU A 406 -0.62 20.72 2.27
CA LEU A 406 -1.87 21.48 2.40
C LEU A 406 -1.65 22.94 2.00
N ARG A 407 -2.68 23.55 1.42
CA ARG A 407 -2.70 24.98 1.09
C ARG A 407 -3.00 25.82 2.33
N ASN A 408 -2.47 27.04 2.38
CA ASN A 408 -2.74 28.00 3.44
C ASN A 408 -3.98 28.87 3.11
N ASN A 409 -5.14 28.23 2.99
CA ASN A 409 -6.41 28.88 2.62
C ASN A 409 -7.60 28.39 3.47
N ILE A 410 -7.32 27.95 4.70
CA ILE A 410 -8.32 27.51 5.67
C ILE A 410 -8.36 28.53 6.82
N ILE A 411 -9.53 29.11 7.07
CA ILE A 411 -9.82 29.96 8.22
C ILE A 411 -10.56 29.10 9.25
N VAL A 412 -10.00 28.98 10.45
CA VAL A 412 -10.55 28.13 11.52
C VAL A 412 -11.24 28.99 12.57
N LEU A 413 -12.51 28.69 12.84
CA LEU A 413 -13.37 29.41 13.77
C LEU A 413 -13.82 28.52 14.92
N TYR A 414 -13.88 29.09 16.12
CA TYR A 414 -14.61 28.54 17.26
C TYR A 414 -15.92 29.32 17.40
N GLY A 415 -17.07 28.66 17.30
CA GLY A 415 -18.37 29.35 17.36
C GLY A 415 -19.59 28.46 17.10
N ASP A 416 -20.77 29.07 17.12
CA ASP A 416 -22.05 28.38 16.88
C ASP A 416 -22.36 28.27 15.37
N GLY A 417 -22.30 27.04 14.86
CA GLY A 417 -22.63 26.70 13.49
C GLY A 417 -24.02 27.12 13.02
N TYR A 418 -25.01 27.21 13.91
CA TYR A 418 -26.37 27.61 13.51
C TYR A 418 -26.43 29.04 12.97
N LYS A 419 -25.50 29.90 13.39
CA LYS A 419 -25.43 31.30 12.97
C LYS A 419 -24.57 31.51 11.72
N GLY A 420 -23.88 30.47 11.25
CA GLY A 420 -22.87 30.60 10.20
C GLY A 420 -21.77 31.61 10.57
N TYR A 421 -21.19 32.27 9.56
CA TYR A 421 -20.19 33.32 9.76
C TYR A 421 -20.39 34.45 8.74
N THR A 422 -21.12 35.48 9.15
CA THR A 422 -21.57 36.56 8.28
C THR A 422 -20.46 37.46 7.75
N LEU A 423 -19.29 37.53 8.42
CA LEU A 423 -18.19 38.40 8.03
C LEU A 423 -17.52 37.98 6.70
N GLU A 424 -17.70 36.73 6.28
CA GLU A 424 -17.11 36.19 5.04
C GLU A 424 -18.15 35.85 3.97
N GLN A 425 -19.43 36.17 4.21
CA GLN A 425 -20.51 35.96 3.25
C GLN A 425 -20.33 36.83 1.99
N PRO A 426 -20.94 36.46 0.86
CA PRO A 426 -21.65 35.21 0.60
C PRO A 426 -20.71 34.02 0.38
N TYR A 427 -21.18 32.82 0.70
CA TYR A 427 -20.50 31.56 0.39
C TYR A 427 -21.03 30.96 -0.90
N ASN A 428 -20.13 30.49 -1.77
CA ASN A 428 -20.56 29.71 -2.93
C ASN A 428 -21.13 28.37 -2.48
N LYS A 429 -20.51 27.75 -1.47
CA LYS A 429 -20.90 26.43 -0.99
C LYS A 429 -20.93 26.40 0.54
N ILE A 430 -21.88 25.67 1.10
CA ILE A 430 -21.96 25.39 2.54
C ILE A 430 -22.06 23.87 2.72
N ILE A 431 -21.29 23.32 3.65
CA ILE A 431 -21.38 21.91 4.03
C ILE A 431 -21.47 21.79 5.54
N VAL A 432 -22.43 21.00 6.00
CA VAL A 432 -22.67 20.75 7.42
C VAL A 432 -22.40 19.28 7.71
N THR A 433 -21.52 18.99 8.65
CA THR A 433 -21.05 17.64 9.00
C THR A 433 -21.64 17.14 10.33
N CYS A 434 -22.80 17.66 10.71
CA CYS A 434 -23.60 17.27 11.87
C CYS A 434 -25.10 17.32 11.53
N GLY A 435 -25.88 16.42 12.10
CA GLY A 435 -27.29 16.21 11.78
C GLY A 435 -28.20 17.28 12.37
N ALA A 436 -28.88 18.05 11.53
CA ALA A 436 -29.90 18.99 11.97
C ALA A 436 -31.17 18.26 12.41
N GLU A 437 -31.78 18.70 13.51
CA GLU A 437 -32.91 18.00 14.14
C GLU A 437 -34.22 18.13 13.35
N LYS A 438 -34.44 19.25 12.65
CA LYS A 438 -35.71 19.55 11.96
C LYS A 438 -35.54 19.96 10.51
N GLU A 439 -34.73 20.98 10.27
CA GLU A 439 -34.56 21.63 8.97
C GLU A 439 -33.19 22.33 8.91
N VAL A 440 -32.80 22.77 7.72
CA VAL A 440 -31.60 23.59 7.55
C VAL A 440 -31.76 24.95 8.25
N PRO A 441 -30.78 25.42 9.05
CA PRO A 441 -30.86 26.76 9.64
C PRO A 441 -30.98 27.85 8.57
N THR A 442 -31.98 28.72 8.71
CA THR A 442 -32.26 29.83 7.78
C THR A 442 -31.06 30.74 7.58
N GLU A 443 -30.27 30.96 8.64
CA GLU A 443 -29.05 31.79 8.59
C GLU A 443 -28.00 31.25 7.61
N LEU A 444 -27.89 29.93 7.46
CA LEU A 444 -26.98 29.33 6.48
C LEU A 444 -27.47 29.59 5.05
N LEU A 445 -28.77 29.46 4.80
CA LEU A 445 -29.35 29.74 3.47
C LEU A 445 -29.26 31.23 3.09
N LYS A 446 -29.37 32.15 4.06
CA LYS A 446 -29.16 33.58 3.84
C LYS A 446 -27.72 33.89 3.40
N GLN A 447 -26.74 33.24 4.03
CA GLN A 447 -25.31 33.41 3.72
C GLN A 447 -24.88 32.74 2.41
N LEU A 448 -25.74 31.91 1.82
CA LEU A 448 -25.47 31.24 0.55
C LEU A 448 -25.60 32.23 -0.63
N SER A 449 -24.66 32.15 -1.57
CA SER A 449 -24.63 32.98 -2.77
C SER A 449 -25.94 32.82 -3.57
N PRO A 450 -26.57 33.92 -3.99
CA PRO A 450 -27.76 33.88 -4.84
C PRO A 450 -27.43 33.41 -6.28
N ASN A 451 -26.16 33.27 -6.64
CA ASN A 451 -25.73 32.94 -8.00
C ASN A 451 -25.41 31.45 -8.15
N GLY A 452 -26.36 30.58 -7.76
CA GLY A 452 -26.20 29.13 -7.85
C GLY A 452 -25.45 28.52 -6.67
N GLY A 453 -25.54 29.13 -5.48
CA GLY A 453 -24.90 28.59 -4.30
C GLY A 453 -25.52 27.25 -3.86
N ILE A 454 -24.72 26.36 -3.27
CA ILE A 454 -25.16 25.02 -2.85
C ILE A 454 -24.90 24.77 -1.36
N CYS A 455 -25.90 24.31 -0.62
CA CYS A 455 -25.76 23.83 0.76
C CYS A 455 -26.02 22.32 0.83
N VAL A 456 -25.11 21.56 1.46
CA VAL A 456 -25.26 20.12 1.71
C VAL A 456 -25.29 19.88 3.22
N ILE A 457 -26.36 19.25 3.72
CA ILE A 457 -26.60 19.08 5.15
C ILE A 457 -27.37 17.79 5.45
N PRO A 458 -26.98 17.01 6.48
CA PRO A 458 -27.81 15.93 7.01
C PRO A 458 -28.94 16.48 7.87
N ILE A 459 -30.17 16.02 7.63
CA ILE A 459 -31.37 16.39 8.40
C ILE A 459 -32.06 15.11 8.88
N LYS A 460 -32.46 15.09 10.16
CA LYS A 460 -33.10 13.94 10.80
C LYS A 460 -34.32 13.45 10.02
N ASN A 461 -34.32 12.16 9.70
CA ASN A 461 -35.42 11.51 9.03
C ASN A 461 -36.52 11.20 10.05
N ARG A 462 -37.65 11.90 9.96
CA ARG A 462 -38.78 11.73 10.89
C ARG A 462 -39.43 10.34 10.81
N ALA A 463 -39.29 9.64 9.68
CA ALA A 463 -39.80 8.30 9.45
C ALA A 463 -38.81 7.18 9.83
N ALA A 464 -37.55 7.51 10.16
CA ALA A 464 -36.52 6.53 10.51
C ALA A 464 -35.74 6.98 11.75
N LEU A 465 -36.16 6.49 12.91
CA LEU A 465 -35.54 6.82 14.20
C LEU A 465 -34.02 6.57 14.17
N GLY A 466 -33.26 7.61 14.52
CA GLY A 466 -31.79 7.55 14.61
C GLY A 466 -31.05 7.59 13.26
N ARG A 467 -31.72 8.01 12.17
CA ARG A 467 -31.11 8.25 10.86
C ARG A 467 -31.39 9.68 10.39
N GLU A 468 -30.49 10.21 9.58
CA GLU A 468 -30.66 11.45 8.82
C GLU A 468 -30.69 11.11 7.32
N ASP A 469 -31.23 12.02 6.51
CA ASP A 469 -30.98 12.03 5.07
C ASP A 469 -30.11 13.24 4.73
N ILE A 470 -29.20 13.09 3.76
CA ILE A 470 -28.48 14.23 3.18
C ILE A 470 -29.42 14.98 2.25
N TYR A 471 -29.52 16.28 2.45
CA TYR A 471 -30.22 17.21 1.56
C TYR A 471 -29.22 18.12 0.85
N ARG A 472 -29.55 18.44 -0.40
CA ARG A 472 -28.89 19.48 -1.20
C ARG A 472 -29.87 20.61 -1.44
N TYR A 473 -29.47 21.83 -1.10
CA TYR A 473 -30.19 23.06 -1.39
C TYR A 473 -29.42 23.86 -2.44
N THR A 474 -30.10 24.35 -3.47
CA THR A 474 -29.52 25.22 -4.50
C THR A 474 -30.26 26.56 -4.53
N LYS A 475 -29.51 27.67 -4.42
CA LYS A 475 -30.08 29.03 -4.37
C LYS A 475 -29.83 29.79 -5.67
N ILE A 476 -30.91 30.31 -6.26
CA ILE A 476 -30.90 31.16 -7.46
C ILE A 476 -31.77 32.38 -7.19
N GLY A 477 -31.16 33.55 -7.05
CA GLY A 477 -31.82 34.74 -6.52
C GLY A 477 -32.35 34.46 -5.11
N GLU A 478 -33.66 34.60 -4.94
CA GLU A 478 -34.37 34.26 -3.69
C GLU A 478 -34.90 32.81 -3.66
N ASN A 479 -34.94 32.14 -4.82
CA ASN A 479 -35.48 30.80 -4.93
C ASN A 479 -34.51 29.76 -4.38
N ILE A 480 -35.03 28.81 -3.59
CA ILE A 480 -34.27 27.70 -3.03
C ILE A 480 -34.91 26.40 -3.49
N LYS A 481 -34.15 25.61 -4.25
CA LYS A 481 -34.54 24.25 -4.63
C LYS A 481 -33.97 23.26 -3.63
N GLU A 482 -34.80 22.38 -3.11
CA GLU A 482 -34.41 21.28 -2.22
C GLU A 482 -34.37 19.95 -2.99
N GLU A 483 -33.40 19.10 -2.63
CA GLU A 483 -33.28 17.73 -3.11
C GLU A 483 -32.80 16.80 -2.00
N LYS A 484 -33.57 15.73 -1.74
CA LYS A 484 -33.17 14.64 -0.86
C LYS A 484 -32.26 13.66 -1.61
N LEU A 485 -31.14 13.29 -0.99
CA LEU A 485 -30.12 12.44 -1.61
C LEU A 485 -30.07 11.04 -0.98
N ILE A 486 -29.28 10.84 0.07
CA ILE A 486 -28.99 9.51 0.63
C ILE A 486 -29.22 9.46 2.14
N GLY A 487 -29.61 8.29 2.66
CA GLY A 487 -29.70 8.04 4.10
C GLY A 487 -28.32 7.88 4.75
N VAL A 488 -28.16 8.45 5.95
CA VAL A 488 -26.89 8.54 6.69
C VAL A 488 -27.12 8.50 8.20
N ARG A 489 -26.01 8.54 8.96
CA ARG A 489 -26.01 8.72 10.41
C ARG A 489 -24.95 9.73 10.82
N PHE A 490 -25.34 10.80 11.51
CA PHE A 490 -24.48 11.87 11.97
C PHE A 490 -24.61 12.15 13.48
N VAL A 491 -23.62 12.87 14.03
CA VAL A 491 -23.72 13.44 15.38
C VAL A 491 -24.67 14.64 15.36
N PRO A 492 -25.39 14.95 16.45
CA PRO A 492 -26.36 16.05 16.47
C PRO A 492 -25.73 17.43 16.25
N PHE A 493 -26.41 18.29 15.49
CA PHE A 493 -26.07 19.70 15.33
C PHE A 493 -26.57 20.50 16.55
N LYS A 494 -25.63 20.96 17.38
CA LYS A 494 -25.92 21.66 18.65
C LYS A 494 -25.87 23.18 18.52
N LYS A 495 -26.76 23.87 19.23
CA LYS A 495 -26.79 25.34 19.39
C LYS A 495 -25.95 25.79 20.59
N SER A 496 -25.44 27.01 20.56
CA SER A 496 -24.76 27.63 21.71
C SER A 496 -24.80 29.16 21.70
N SER A 497 -24.65 29.77 22.87
CA SER A 497 -24.52 31.22 23.05
C SER A 497 -23.09 31.75 22.92
N ILE A 498 -22.12 30.90 22.55
CA ILE A 498 -20.71 31.28 22.40
C ILE A 498 -20.52 32.38 21.34
N LYS A 499 -19.68 33.37 21.64
CA LYS A 499 -19.21 34.37 20.66
C LYS A 499 -18.16 33.75 19.73
N THR A 500 -18.36 33.89 18.43
CA THR A 500 -17.42 33.38 17.42
C THR A 500 -16.05 34.03 17.54
N LYS A 501 -14.99 33.23 17.51
CA LYS A 501 -13.59 33.68 17.53
C LYS A 501 -12.81 33.00 16.40
N ILE A 502 -11.96 33.78 15.74
CA ILE A 502 -10.95 33.24 14.82
C ILE A 502 -9.84 32.62 15.67
N ILE A 503 -9.41 31.40 15.32
CA ILE A 503 -8.27 30.75 15.96
C ILE A 503 -7.01 31.11 15.16
N ILE A 504 -6.31 32.16 15.61
CA ILE A 504 -5.16 32.80 14.94
C ILE A 504 -3.91 31.96 14.95
#